data_AF-A0A533Y1P1-F1
#
_entry.id   AF-A0A533Y1P1-F1
#
_cell.length_a   1.000
_cell.length_b   1.000
_cell.length_c   1.000
_cell.angle_alpha   90.00
_cell.angle_beta   90.00
_cell.angle_gamma   90.00
#
_symmetry.space_group_name_H-M   'P 1'
#
loop_
_entity.id
_entity.type
_entity.pdbx_description
1 polymer ?
#
loop_
_entity_poly.entity_id
_entity_poly.type
_entity_poly.pdbx_seq_one_letter_code
_entity_poly.pdbx_strand_id
1 'polypeptide(L)'
;MNSTAPPIRDLESPVEVHLRDYVRIVMKRKWAVVGLFVSVVTGAALHVLMQPSVYESTVSLLVEPSGPNVMSKAVEEVYAPTGFTLDYYKTQYEILKSHQILREAALRLNLKAYPEYSPKPKPMGPLESWLAETKAMVVSALSWAVTDPAEQKNSLPESEAERLLVNAFKQHVTVKPVLNSRIVRVTVESTDPQFAADAANTIASAYITRALDMKV
;
A
#
# COMPACT_ATOMS: atom_id res chain seq x y z
N MET A 1 -22.40 33.72 78.58
CA MET A 1 -21.82 34.01 77.24
C MET A 1 -21.63 32.69 76.52
N ASN A 2 -22.17 32.64 75.30
CA ASN A 2 -22.47 31.45 74.51
C ASN A 2 -21.16 30.79 74.01
N SER A 3 -20.94 29.52 74.35
CA SER A 3 -19.86 28.71 73.77
C SER A 3 -20.46 27.39 73.28
N THR A 4 -20.82 27.37 72.01
CA THR A 4 -21.15 26.15 71.27
C THR A 4 -20.55 26.29 69.87
N ALA A 5 -19.26 25.98 69.76
CA ALA A 5 -18.70 25.55 68.50
C ALA A 5 -19.21 24.11 68.24
N PRO A 6 -19.78 23.79 67.07
CA PRO A 6 -20.15 22.42 66.76
C PRO A 6 -18.89 21.52 66.70
N PRO A 7 -18.99 20.22 67.03
CA PRO A 7 -17.87 19.32 66.91
C PRO A 7 -17.42 19.26 65.46
N ILE A 8 -16.10 19.37 65.24
CA ILE A 8 -15.47 19.27 63.93
C ILE A 8 -15.82 17.87 63.39
N ARG A 9 -16.58 17.82 62.29
CA ARG A 9 -16.83 16.59 61.53
C ARG A 9 -15.49 15.92 61.27
N ASP A 10 -15.36 14.69 61.73
CA ASP A 10 -14.25 13.81 61.39
C ASP A 10 -14.06 13.86 59.86
N LEU A 11 -12.92 14.39 59.42
CA LEU A 11 -12.51 14.27 58.03
C LEU A 11 -12.30 12.78 57.81
N GLU A 12 -13.25 12.13 57.13
CA GLU A 12 -13.10 10.79 56.57
C GLU A 12 -11.69 10.70 55.99
N SER A 13 -10.83 9.90 56.65
CA SER A 13 -9.51 9.58 56.14
C SER A 13 -9.66 9.17 54.68
N PRO A 14 -8.91 9.78 53.74
CA PRO A 14 -9.04 9.43 52.33
C PRO A 14 -8.84 7.92 52.24
N VAL A 15 -9.81 7.21 51.68
CA VAL A 15 -9.78 5.74 51.54
C VAL A 15 -8.41 5.36 50.99
N GLU A 16 -7.54 4.83 51.84
CA GLU A 16 -6.19 4.43 51.44
C GLU A 16 -6.33 3.17 50.62
N VAL A 17 -6.50 3.35 49.30
CA VAL A 17 -6.67 2.23 48.38
C VAL A 17 -5.34 1.50 48.26
N HIS A 18 -5.16 0.43 49.02
CA HIS A 18 -3.96 -0.40 48.94
C HIS A 18 -3.97 -1.26 47.67
N LEU A 19 -2.86 -1.28 46.92
CA LEU A 19 -2.70 -2.12 45.71
C LEU A 19 -2.97 -3.62 45.95
N ARG A 20 -2.74 -4.10 47.19
CA ARG A 20 -2.98 -5.49 47.60
C ARG A 20 -4.43 -5.93 47.44
N ASP A 21 -5.38 -5.01 47.58
CA ASP A 21 -6.80 -5.34 47.51
C ASP A 21 -7.25 -5.55 46.05
N TYR A 22 -6.66 -4.83 45.10
CA TYR A 22 -6.83 -5.10 43.66
C TYR A 22 -6.22 -6.44 43.25
N VAL A 23 -5.03 -6.78 43.73
CA VAL A 23 -4.38 -8.07 43.45
C VAL A 23 -5.25 -9.23 43.95
N ARG A 24 -5.86 -9.10 45.13
CA ARG A 24 -6.74 -10.13 45.70
C ARG A 24 -8.01 -10.32 44.86
N ILE A 25 -8.59 -9.24 44.33
CA ILE A 25 -9.75 -9.28 43.40
C ILE A 25 -9.37 -9.99 42.09
N VAL A 26 -8.21 -9.66 41.52
CA VAL A 26 -7.71 -10.27 40.28
C VAL A 26 -7.43 -11.76 40.48
N MET A 27 -6.80 -12.17 41.59
CA MET A 27 -6.51 -13.59 41.87
C MET A 27 -7.79 -14.42 42.06
N LYS A 28 -8.85 -13.84 42.65
CA LYS A 28 -10.15 -14.52 42.81
C LYS A 28 -10.84 -14.78 41.47
N ARG A 29 -10.59 -13.94 40.45
CA ARG A 29 -11.18 -14.04 39.10
C ARG A 29 -10.16 -14.38 38.01
N LYS A 30 -9.02 -15.01 38.38
CA LYS A 30 -7.90 -15.32 37.47
C LYS A 30 -8.31 -15.98 36.16
N TRP A 31 -9.30 -16.88 36.18
CA TRP A 31 -9.81 -17.55 34.97
C TRP A 31 -10.53 -16.61 34.00
N ALA A 32 -11.24 -15.58 34.49
CA ALA A 32 -11.85 -14.58 33.61
C ALA A 32 -10.79 -13.67 32.97
N VAL A 33 -9.74 -13.32 33.72
CA VAL A 33 -8.61 -12.53 33.22
C VAL A 33 -7.82 -13.32 32.18
N VAL A 34 -7.53 -14.59 32.45
CA VAL A 34 -6.89 -15.51 31.49
C VAL A 34 -7.76 -15.71 30.26
N GLY A 35 -9.08 -15.90 30.42
CA GLY A 35 -10.00 -16.03 29.29
C GLY A 35 -10.01 -14.81 28.37
N LEU A 36 -10.08 -13.60 28.95
CA LEU A 36 -9.99 -12.34 28.19
C LEU A 36 -8.64 -12.19 27.48
N PHE A 37 -7.55 -12.50 28.18
CA PHE A 37 -6.21 -12.46 27.61
C PHE A 37 -6.09 -13.42 26.42
N VAL A 38 -6.51 -14.68 26.59
CA VAL A 38 -6.50 -15.69 25.53
C VAL A 38 -7.39 -15.27 24.37
N SER A 39 -8.57 -14.70 24.62
CA SER A 39 -9.44 -14.24 23.52
C SER A 39 -8.82 -13.12 22.70
N VAL A 40 -8.16 -12.15 23.35
CA VAL A 40 -7.49 -11.04 22.66
C VAL A 40 -6.29 -11.56 21.87
N VAL A 41 -5.47 -12.42 22.47
CA VAL A 41 -4.30 -13.02 21.80
C VAL A 41 -4.74 -13.88 20.61
N THR A 42 -5.79 -14.69 20.77
CA THR A 42 -6.32 -15.54 19.70
C THR A 42 -6.89 -14.70 18.57
N GLY A 43 -7.68 -13.68 18.88
CA GLY A 43 -8.24 -12.75 17.88
C GLY A 43 -7.14 -12.01 17.11
N ALA A 44 -6.12 -11.52 17.81
CA ALA A 44 -4.95 -10.88 17.18
C ALA A 44 -4.17 -11.88 16.31
N ALA A 45 -3.94 -13.10 16.79
CA ALA A 45 -3.24 -14.14 16.05
C ALA A 45 -4.00 -14.52 14.76
N LEU A 46 -5.31 -14.74 14.84
CA LEU A 46 -6.15 -15.00 13.66
C LEU A 46 -6.10 -13.83 12.66
N HIS A 47 -6.15 -12.60 13.16
CA HIS A 47 -6.03 -11.41 12.31
C HIS A 47 -4.68 -11.35 11.58
N VAL A 48 -3.57 -11.55 12.28
CA VAL A 48 -2.21 -11.54 11.68
C VAL A 48 -2.04 -12.67 10.68
N LEU A 49 -2.54 -13.87 10.97
CA LEU A 49 -2.44 -15.02 10.07
C LEU A 49 -3.27 -14.87 8.77
N MET A 50 -4.27 -13.99 8.77
CA MET A 50 -5.09 -13.69 7.58
C MET A 50 -4.54 -12.53 6.73
N GLN A 51 -3.48 -11.85 7.18
CA GLN A 51 -2.88 -10.77 6.38
C GLN A 51 -2.09 -11.35 5.20
N PRO A 52 -2.29 -10.83 3.97
CA PRO A 52 -1.53 -11.28 2.80
C PRO A 52 -0.03 -10.99 2.97
N SER A 53 0.81 -11.92 2.56
CA SER A 53 2.27 -11.75 2.53
C SER A 53 2.68 -10.82 1.38
N VAL A 54 3.52 -9.83 1.66
CA VAL A 54 4.09 -8.92 0.66
C VAL A 54 5.54 -9.33 0.40
N TYR A 55 5.84 -9.66 -0.85
CA TYR A 55 7.18 -9.99 -1.33
C TYR A 55 7.78 -8.80 -2.06
N GLU A 56 9.10 -8.66 -1.97
CA GLU A 56 9.85 -7.58 -2.60
C GLU A 56 10.88 -8.18 -3.58
N SER A 57 10.95 -7.61 -4.79
CA SER A 57 12.04 -7.87 -5.73
C SER A 57 12.78 -6.59 -6.06
N THR A 58 14.10 -6.70 -6.20
CA THR A 58 14.99 -5.57 -6.43
C THR A 58 15.91 -5.84 -7.62
N VAL A 59 15.94 -4.91 -8.58
CA VAL A 59 16.94 -4.87 -9.67
C VAL A 59 17.81 -3.62 -9.53
N SER A 60 19.10 -3.76 -9.89
CA SER A 60 20.07 -2.66 -9.85
C SER A 60 20.50 -2.31 -11.27
N LEU A 61 20.42 -1.03 -11.62
CA LEU A 61 20.78 -0.51 -12.93
C LEU A 61 21.94 0.48 -12.80
N LEU A 62 23.00 0.25 -13.56
CA LEU A 62 24.11 1.19 -13.70
C LEU A 62 23.75 2.21 -14.80
N VAL A 63 23.78 3.48 -14.45
CA VAL A 63 23.51 4.58 -15.37
C VAL A 63 24.84 5.20 -15.79
N GLU A 64 25.22 4.99 -17.05
CA GLU A 64 26.45 5.56 -17.60
C GLU A 64 26.14 6.74 -18.52
N PRO A 65 26.76 7.92 -18.28
CA PRO A 65 26.65 9.02 -19.23
C PRO A 65 27.34 8.60 -20.54
N SER A 66 26.60 8.53 -21.64
CA SER A 66 27.16 8.18 -22.93
C SER A 66 26.74 9.17 -24.01
N GLY A 67 27.73 9.83 -24.63
CA GLY A 67 27.57 10.79 -25.72
C GLY A 67 28.93 11.21 -26.30
N PRO A 68 29.02 11.63 -27.57
CA PRO A 68 30.29 11.89 -28.25
C PRO A 68 31.14 13.01 -27.62
N ASN A 69 30.55 13.84 -26.77
CA ASN A 69 31.22 14.95 -26.09
C ASN A 69 31.80 14.59 -24.70
N VAL A 70 31.83 13.31 -24.30
CA VAL A 70 32.41 12.90 -23.01
C VAL A 70 33.94 12.84 -23.03
N MET A 71 34.61 12.72 -24.18
CA MET A 71 36.08 12.76 -24.23
C MET A 71 36.64 14.17 -23.99
N SER A 72 35.94 15.20 -24.47
CA SER A 72 36.26 16.62 -24.18
C SER A 72 35.87 17.01 -22.75
N LYS A 73 34.79 16.43 -22.21
CA LYS A 73 34.24 16.75 -20.88
C LYS A 73 34.77 15.89 -19.72
N ALA A 74 35.37 14.73 -19.99
CA ALA A 74 36.07 13.93 -18.98
C ALA A 74 37.38 14.60 -18.52
N VAL A 75 38.00 15.42 -19.39
CA VAL A 75 39.12 16.28 -19.02
C VAL A 75 38.63 17.49 -18.21
N GLU A 76 37.41 17.97 -18.47
CA GLU A 76 36.73 19.00 -17.68
C GLU A 76 36.20 18.45 -16.34
N GLU A 77 35.97 17.13 -16.18
CA GLU A 77 35.56 16.50 -14.91
C GLU A 77 36.63 16.66 -13.79
N VAL A 78 37.88 16.90 -14.16
CA VAL A 78 38.96 17.28 -13.22
C VAL A 78 38.86 18.75 -12.77
N TYR A 79 38.11 19.59 -13.51
CA TYR A 79 38.01 21.05 -13.33
C TYR A 79 36.58 21.61 -13.17
N ALA A 80 35.53 20.80 -13.37
CA ALA A 80 34.14 21.22 -13.34
C ALA A 80 33.53 21.08 -11.93
N PRO A 81 32.60 21.97 -11.52
CA PRO A 81 31.92 21.84 -10.25
C PRO A 81 31.08 20.56 -10.26
N THR A 82 31.15 19.80 -9.16
CA THR A 82 30.49 18.51 -8.87
C THR A 82 28.96 18.47 -9.13
N GLY A 83 28.32 19.59 -9.49
CA GLY A 83 26.87 19.71 -9.72
C GLY A 83 26.36 19.15 -11.06
N PHE A 84 27.12 19.28 -12.16
CA PHE A 84 26.61 18.90 -13.49
C PHE A 84 26.37 17.39 -13.66
N THR A 85 27.19 16.55 -13.03
CA THR A 85 27.01 15.08 -13.06
C THR A 85 25.83 14.65 -12.19
N LEU A 86 25.63 15.30 -11.05
CA LEU A 86 24.53 15.02 -10.13
C LEU A 86 23.15 15.32 -10.76
N ASP A 87 23.05 16.39 -11.53
CA ASP A 87 21.83 16.79 -12.25
C ASP A 87 21.46 15.78 -13.36
N TYR A 88 22.46 15.22 -14.05
CA TYR A 88 22.23 14.16 -15.04
C TYR A 88 21.60 12.93 -14.40
N TYR A 89 22.19 12.41 -13.31
CA TYR A 89 21.66 11.23 -12.63
C TYR A 89 20.27 11.48 -12.05
N LYS A 90 20.03 12.65 -11.46
CA LYS A 90 18.71 13.03 -10.96
C LYS A 90 17.65 12.98 -12.08
N THR A 91 17.99 13.48 -13.26
CA THR A 91 17.10 13.42 -14.43
C THR A 91 16.81 11.98 -14.84
N GLN A 92 17.83 11.12 -14.90
CA GLN A 92 17.67 9.71 -15.26
C GLN A 92 16.78 8.95 -14.25
N TYR A 93 16.92 9.25 -12.96
CA TYR A 93 16.08 8.64 -11.92
C TYR A 93 14.61 9.07 -12.05
N GLU A 94 14.35 10.33 -12.42
CA GLU A 94 12.99 10.82 -12.66
C GLU A 94 12.40 10.26 -13.96
N ILE A 95 13.20 10.07 -15.01
CA ILE A 95 12.78 9.38 -16.23
C ILE A 95 12.40 7.93 -15.92
N LEU A 96 13.17 7.24 -15.09
CA LEU A 96 12.88 5.85 -14.70
C LEU A 96 11.57 5.75 -13.91
N LYS A 97 11.27 6.73 -13.06
CA LYS A 97 9.98 6.86 -12.35
C LYS A 97 8.81 7.33 -13.22
N SER A 98 9.08 7.69 -14.47
CA SER A 98 8.07 8.31 -15.31
C SER A 98 6.91 7.35 -15.59
N HIS A 99 5.71 7.93 -15.74
CA HIS A 99 4.50 7.16 -16.04
C HIS A 99 4.63 6.35 -17.33
N GLN A 100 5.45 6.79 -18.28
CA GLN A 100 5.61 6.11 -19.57
C GLN A 100 6.35 4.78 -19.43
N ILE A 101 7.43 4.73 -18.63
CA ILE A 101 8.14 3.48 -18.34
C ILE A 101 7.24 2.50 -17.59
N LEU A 102 6.53 2.99 -16.57
CA LEU A 102 5.60 2.15 -15.79
C LEU A 102 4.43 1.64 -16.61
N ARG A 103 3.88 2.47 -17.52
CA ARG A 103 2.83 2.08 -18.45
C ARG A 103 3.31 0.99 -19.40
N GLU A 104 4.50 1.17 -19.98
CA GLU A 104 5.07 0.17 -20.88
C GLU A 104 5.30 -1.16 -20.17
N ALA A 105 5.83 -1.14 -18.95
CA ALA A 105 5.97 -2.33 -18.12
C ALA A 105 4.61 -2.97 -17.81
N ALA A 106 3.61 -2.17 -17.44
CA ALA A 106 2.26 -2.64 -17.15
C ALA A 106 1.59 -3.34 -18.36
N LEU A 107 1.81 -2.81 -19.57
CA LEU A 107 1.31 -3.40 -20.81
C LEU A 107 2.02 -4.72 -21.13
N ARG A 108 3.36 -4.77 -21.00
CA ARG A 108 4.16 -6.00 -21.23
C ARG A 108 3.80 -7.12 -20.26
N LEU A 109 3.52 -6.78 -19.00
CA LEU A 109 3.18 -7.74 -17.94
C LEU A 109 1.71 -8.18 -17.95
N ASN A 110 0.86 -7.51 -18.73
CA ASN A 110 -0.59 -7.73 -18.73
C ASN A 110 -1.19 -7.72 -17.30
N LEU A 111 -1.03 -6.61 -16.57
CA LEU A 111 -1.39 -6.50 -15.14
C LEU A 111 -2.81 -6.99 -14.79
N LYS A 112 -3.76 -6.89 -15.73
CA LYS A 112 -5.15 -7.34 -15.54
C LYS A 112 -5.26 -8.83 -15.16
N ALA A 113 -4.29 -9.64 -15.55
CA ALA A 113 -4.25 -11.08 -15.27
C ALA A 113 -3.97 -11.41 -13.79
N TYR A 114 -3.43 -10.46 -13.02
CA TYR A 114 -3.05 -10.69 -11.63
C TYR A 114 -4.16 -10.25 -10.66
N PRO A 115 -4.51 -11.08 -9.64
CA PRO A 115 -5.61 -10.78 -8.70
C PRO A 115 -5.46 -9.45 -7.94
N GLU A 116 -4.23 -8.97 -7.77
CA GLU A 116 -3.89 -7.71 -7.11
C GLU A 116 -4.38 -6.49 -7.91
N TYR A 117 -4.43 -6.61 -9.24
CA TYR A 117 -4.79 -5.55 -10.18
C TYR A 117 -6.10 -5.82 -10.90
N SER A 118 -6.72 -6.99 -10.71
CA SER A 118 -8.06 -7.26 -11.21
C SER A 118 -9.10 -6.36 -10.51
N PRO A 119 -10.15 -5.89 -11.22
CA PRO A 119 -11.24 -5.17 -10.60
C PRO A 119 -11.87 -6.03 -9.50
N LYS A 120 -11.65 -5.69 -8.23
CA LYS A 120 -12.29 -6.40 -7.11
C LYS A 120 -13.80 -6.17 -7.24
N PRO A 121 -14.63 -7.22 -7.37
CA PRO A 121 -16.07 -7.04 -7.31
C PRO A 121 -16.39 -6.39 -5.97
N LYS A 122 -17.13 -5.27 -5.99
CA LYS A 122 -17.56 -4.59 -4.78
C LYS A 122 -18.24 -5.64 -3.89
N PRO A 123 -17.77 -5.90 -2.66
CA PRO A 123 -18.51 -6.74 -1.74
C PRO A 123 -19.81 -6.02 -1.41
N MET A 124 -20.91 -6.43 -2.04
CA MET A 124 -22.25 -6.12 -1.58
C MET A 124 -22.33 -6.56 -0.11
N GLY A 125 -22.74 -5.64 0.76
CA GLY A 125 -22.82 -5.93 2.19
C GLY A 125 -23.82 -7.08 2.46
N PRO A 126 -23.64 -7.87 3.53
CA PRO A 126 -24.58 -8.93 3.93
C PRO A 126 -26.02 -8.43 4.17
N LEU A 127 -26.17 -7.11 4.42
CA LEU A 127 -27.45 -6.45 4.61
C LEU A 127 -28.10 -5.97 3.29
N GLU A 128 -27.42 -6.01 2.16
CA GLU A 128 -28.02 -5.67 0.85
C GLU A 128 -28.54 -6.91 0.12
N SER A 129 -27.96 -8.10 0.39
CA SER A 129 -28.39 -9.37 -0.21
C SER A 129 -29.74 -9.89 0.30
N TRP A 130 -30.10 -9.69 1.58
CA TRP A 130 -31.41 -10.12 2.13
C TRP A 130 -32.59 -9.20 1.73
N LEU A 131 -32.33 -7.93 1.45
CA LEU A 131 -33.34 -6.98 0.94
C LEU A 131 -33.62 -7.17 -0.56
N ALA A 132 -32.72 -7.85 -1.28
CA ALA A 132 -32.91 -8.21 -2.69
C ALA A 132 -33.92 -9.37 -2.85
N GLU A 133 -33.90 -10.37 -1.97
CA GLU A 133 -34.80 -11.53 -2.05
C GLU A 133 -36.28 -11.20 -1.78
N THR A 134 -36.58 -10.21 -0.91
CA THR A 134 -37.97 -9.82 -0.60
C THR A 134 -38.57 -8.83 -1.61
N LYS A 135 -37.73 -8.05 -2.30
CA LYS A 135 -38.16 -7.22 -3.44
C LYS A 135 -38.40 -8.04 -4.70
N ALA A 136 -37.67 -9.13 -4.91
CA ALA A 136 -37.79 -9.98 -6.11
C ALA A 136 -39.18 -10.63 -6.27
N MET A 137 -39.87 -10.98 -5.17
CA MET A 137 -41.20 -11.59 -5.23
C MET A 137 -42.30 -10.58 -5.61
N VAL A 138 -42.17 -9.31 -5.22
CA VAL A 138 -43.12 -8.23 -5.55
C VAL A 138 -42.82 -7.60 -6.92
N VAL A 139 -41.54 -7.55 -7.32
CA VAL A 139 -41.11 -7.01 -8.62
C VAL A 139 -41.47 -7.95 -9.79
N SER A 140 -41.53 -9.28 -9.58
CA SER A 140 -41.93 -10.22 -10.65
C SER A 140 -43.39 -10.08 -11.09
N ALA A 141 -44.27 -9.52 -10.23
CA ALA A 141 -45.67 -9.24 -10.56
C ALA A 141 -45.87 -7.90 -11.31
N LEU A 142 -44.83 -7.06 -11.37
CA LEU A 142 -44.82 -5.72 -11.99
C LEU A 142 -43.73 -5.57 -13.08
N SER A 143 -43.08 -6.67 -13.48
CA SER A 143 -41.91 -6.68 -14.37
C SER A 143 -42.17 -6.30 -15.82
N TRP A 144 -43.42 -6.04 -16.23
CA TRP A 144 -43.72 -5.45 -17.55
C TRP A 144 -43.53 -3.92 -17.59
N ALA A 145 -43.35 -3.26 -16.44
CA ALA A 145 -43.18 -1.80 -16.34
C ALA A 145 -41.80 -1.36 -15.82
N VAL A 146 -40.92 -2.29 -15.45
CA VAL A 146 -39.53 -2.00 -15.05
C VAL A 146 -38.63 -3.04 -15.69
N THR A 147 -38.24 -2.78 -16.93
CA THR A 147 -37.02 -3.32 -17.53
C THR A 147 -35.87 -3.04 -16.58
N ASP A 148 -35.29 -4.08 -16.01
CA ASP A 148 -34.07 -4.01 -15.21
C ASP A 148 -32.92 -3.58 -16.14
N PRO A 149 -32.41 -2.34 -16.07
CA PRO A 149 -31.29 -1.88 -16.89
C PRO A 149 -29.96 -2.14 -16.17
N ALA A 150 -29.84 -3.29 -15.49
CA ALA A 150 -28.64 -3.64 -14.72
C ALA A 150 -27.56 -4.38 -15.54
N GLU A 151 -27.77 -4.54 -16.85
CA GLU A 151 -26.78 -5.10 -17.80
C GLU A 151 -26.11 -4.04 -18.71
N GLN A 152 -26.22 -2.74 -18.38
CA GLN A 152 -25.55 -1.69 -19.13
C GLN A 152 -24.44 -0.98 -18.31
N LYS A 153 -23.20 -1.36 -18.64
CA LYS A 153 -22.13 -0.38 -18.92
C LYS A 153 -21.57 0.41 -17.73
N ASN A 154 -21.13 -0.28 -16.68
CA ASN A 154 -20.09 0.23 -15.77
C ASN A 154 -18.66 -0.15 -16.23
N SER A 155 -18.47 -0.39 -17.53
CA SER A 155 -17.14 -0.39 -18.12
C SER A 155 -16.62 1.04 -18.09
N LEU A 156 -15.74 1.37 -17.15
CA LEU A 156 -14.91 2.57 -17.27
C LEU A 156 -14.36 2.62 -18.70
N PRO A 157 -14.21 3.80 -19.32
CA PRO A 157 -13.49 3.94 -20.58
C PRO A 157 -12.20 3.11 -20.50
N GLU A 158 -11.88 2.29 -21.51
CA GLU A 158 -10.72 1.38 -21.43
C GLU A 158 -9.42 2.13 -21.05
N SER A 159 -9.33 3.40 -21.46
CA SER A 159 -8.25 4.32 -21.10
C SER A 159 -8.24 4.75 -19.64
N GLU A 160 -9.40 4.91 -18.99
CA GLU A 160 -9.48 5.22 -17.55
C GLU A 160 -9.14 3.99 -16.71
N ALA A 161 -9.64 2.81 -17.09
CA ALA A 161 -9.26 1.57 -16.43
C ALA A 161 -7.74 1.32 -16.49
N GLU A 162 -7.13 1.54 -17.66
CA GLU A 162 -5.67 1.46 -17.82
C GLU A 162 -4.93 2.47 -16.93
N ARG A 163 -5.38 3.73 -16.88
CA ARG A 163 -4.76 4.76 -16.02
C ARG A 163 -4.81 4.39 -14.55
N LEU A 164 -5.95 3.87 -14.09
CA LEU A 164 -6.11 3.41 -12.71
C LEU A 164 -5.18 2.24 -12.39
N LEU A 165 -5.04 1.28 -13.32
CA LEU A 165 -4.12 0.16 -13.18
C LEU A 165 -2.67 0.61 -13.08
N VAL A 166 -2.22 1.50 -13.98
CA VAL A 166 -0.85 2.02 -13.95
C VAL A 166 -0.60 2.85 -12.69
N ASN A 167 -1.59 3.60 -12.23
CA ASN A 167 -1.48 4.36 -10.98
C ASN A 167 -1.41 3.44 -9.75
N ALA A 168 -2.18 2.36 -9.71
CA ALA A 168 -2.08 1.34 -8.66
C ALA A 168 -0.71 0.67 -8.69
N PHE A 169 -0.23 0.26 -9.87
CA PHE A 169 1.10 -0.32 -10.04
C PHE A 169 2.21 0.63 -9.58
N LYS A 170 2.10 1.93 -9.89
CA LYS A 170 3.06 2.95 -9.45
C LYS A 170 3.20 3.01 -7.93
N GLN A 171 2.16 2.68 -7.15
CA GLN A 171 2.24 2.71 -5.69
C GLN A 171 3.11 1.59 -5.13
N HIS A 172 3.27 0.48 -5.86
CA HIS A 172 4.10 -0.67 -5.45
C HIS A 172 5.51 -0.66 -6.05
N VAL A 173 5.85 0.38 -6.83
CA VAL A 173 7.18 0.55 -7.43
C VAL A 173 7.94 1.66 -6.71
N THR A 174 9.08 1.29 -6.12
CA THR A 174 10.00 2.22 -5.47
C THR A 174 11.30 2.33 -6.25
N VAL A 175 11.67 3.54 -6.65
CA VAL A 175 12.94 3.82 -7.33
C VAL A 175 13.81 4.69 -6.45
N LYS A 176 14.95 4.16 -6.00
CA LYS A 176 15.88 4.85 -5.10
C LYS A 176 17.30 4.81 -5.65
N PRO A 177 18.00 5.97 -5.70
CA PRO A 177 19.41 5.97 -6.04
C PRO A 177 20.25 5.40 -4.90
N VAL A 178 21.34 4.73 -5.25
CA VAL A 178 22.35 4.29 -4.28
C VAL A 178 23.36 5.43 -4.13
N LEU A 179 23.45 5.98 -2.91
CA LEU A 179 24.31 7.11 -2.58
C LEU A 179 25.77 6.84 -2.99
N ASN A 180 26.46 7.88 -3.45
CA ASN A 180 27.85 7.82 -3.91
C ASN A 180 28.11 6.78 -5.00
N SER A 181 27.09 6.46 -5.80
CA SER A 181 27.21 5.53 -6.92
C SER A 181 26.39 5.99 -8.13
N ARG A 182 26.66 5.37 -9.26
CA ARG A 182 25.90 5.52 -10.52
C ARG A 182 24.77 4.49 -10.63
N ILE A 183 24.39 3.86 -9.52
CA ILE A 183 23.42 2.76 -9.47
C ILE A 183 22.07 3.28 -9.00
N VAL A 184 21.01 2.90 -9.71
CA VAL A 184 19.63 3.06 -9.25
C VAL A 184 19.02 1.70 -8.95
N ARG A 185 18.33 1.62 -7.82
CA ARG A 185 17.60 0.45 -7.38
C ARG A 185 16.13 0.62 -7.73
N VAL A 186 15.58 -0.37 -8.42
CA VAL A 186 14.15 -0.47 -8.70
C VAL A 186 13.62 -1.64 -7.91
N THR A 187 12.73 -1.33 -6.98
CA THR A 187 12.10 -2.25 -6.06
C THR A 187 10.62 -2.37 -6.42
N VAL A 188 10.11 -3.59 -6.51
CA VAL A 188 8.69 -3.87 -6.74
C VAL A 188 8.17 -4.77 -5.64
N GLU A 189 7.04 -4.37 -5.04
CA GLU A 189 6.31 -5.15 -4.04
C GLU A 189 5.11 -5.85 -4.67
N SER A 190 4.88 -7.11 -4.32
CA SER A 190 3.67 -7.83 -4.73
C SER A 190 3.36 -9.02 -3.81
N THR A 191 2.13 -9.51 -3.85
CA THR A 191 1.73 -10.75 -3.18
C THR A 191 2.32 -11.99 -3.86
N ASP A 192 2.73 -11.89 -5.13
CA ASP A 192 3.38 -12.98 -5.88
C ASP A 192 4.89 -12.71 -6.05
N PRO A 193 5.78 -13.57 -5.53
CA PRO A 193 7.22 -13.39 -5.65
C PRO A 193 7.74 -13.47 -7.09
N GLN A 194 7.11 -14.29 -7.95
CA GLN A 194 7.53 -14.41 -9.36
C GLN A 194 7.17 -13.15 -10.12
N PHE A 195 5.92 -12.68 -9.95
CA PHE A 195 5.49 -11.42 -10.54
C PHE A 195 6.35 -10.23 -10.09
N ALA A 196 6.72 -10.14 -8.79
CA ALA A 196 7.60 -9.08 -8.33
C ALA A 196 8.94 -9.07 -9.08
N ALA A 197 9.52 -10.25 -9.30
CA ALA A 197 10.76 -10.39 -10.08
C ALA A 197 10.58 -9.97 -11.54
N ASP A 198 9.55 -10.48 -12.20
CA ASP A 198 9.25 -10.16 -13.60
C ASP A 198 8.94 -8.68 -13.79
N ALA A 199 8.23 -8.07 -12.83
CA ALA A 199 7.90 -6.66 -12.85
C ALA A 199 9.15 -5.77 -12.74
N ALA A 200 10.03 -6.07 -11.77
CA ALA A 200 11.29 -5.33 -11.61
C ALA A 200 12.15 -5.44 -12.88
N ASN A 201 12.31 -6.65 -13.42
CA ASN A 201 13.07 -6.91 -14.64
C ASN A 201 12.46 -6.22 -15.87
N THR A 202 11.13 -6.18 -15.97
CA THR A 202 10.43 -5.56 -17.10
C THR A 202 10.56 -4.04 -17.06
N ILE A 203 10.47 -3.41 -15.87
CA ILE A 203 10.70 -1.96 -15.71
C ILE A 203 12.13 -1.60 -16.15
N ALA A 204 13.11 -2.38 -15.69
CA ALA A 204 14.51 -2.20 -16.09
C ALA A 204 14.69 -2.33 -17.61
N SER A 205 14.10 -3.37 -18.20
CA SER A 205 14.17 -3.62 -19.65
C SER A 205 13.52 -2.49 -20.45
N ALA A 206 12.35 -2.00 -20.03
CA ALA A 206 11.65 -0.88 -20.69
C ALA A 206 12.50 0.41 -20.66
N TYR A 207 13.14 0.70 -19.52
CA TYR A 207 14.06 1.84 -19.43
C TYR A 207 15.26 1.69 -20.38
N ILE A 208 15.89 0.51 -20.42
CA ILE A 208 17.02 0.24 -21.31
C ILE A 208 16.61 0.38 -22.77
N THR A 209 15.50 -0.23 -23.19
CA THR A 209 14.98 -0.12 -24.57
C THR A 209 14.79 1.35 -24.93
N ARG A 210 14.14 2.13 -24.07
CA ARG A 210 13.90 3.55 -24.33
C ARG A 210 15.17 4.39 -24.37
N ALA A 211 16.15 4.07 -23.53
CA ALA A 211 17.46 4.75 -23.55
C ALA A 211 18.22 4.46 -24.85
N LEU A 212 18.08 3.25 -25.42
CA LEU A 212 18.65 2.89 -26.72
C LEU A 212 17.95 3.64 -27.85
N ASP A 213 16.62 3.72 -27.85
CA ASP A 213 15.86 4.42 -28.90
C ASP A 213 16.19 5.92 -28.97
N MET A 214 16.48 6.56 -27.83
CA MET A 214 16.89 7.97 -27.79
C MET A 214 18.31 8.22 -28.31
N LYS A 215 19.12 7.17 -28.48
CA LYS A 215 20.53 7.27 -28.89
C LYS A 215 20.74 7.01 -30.39
N VAL A 216 19.71 6.51 -31.08
CA VAL A 216 19.66 6.34 -32.54
C VAL A 216 19.29 7.67 -33.20
#